data_AF-A0A653ETY8-F1
#
_entry.id   AF-A0A653ETY8-F1
#
_cell.length_a   1.000
_cell.length_b   1.000
_cell.length_c   1.000
_cell.angle_alpha   90.00
_cell.angle_beta   90.00
_cell.angle_gamma   90.00
#
_symmetry.space_group_name_H-M   'P 1'
#
loop_
_entity.id
_entity.type
_entity.pdbx_description
1 polymer ?
#
loop_
_entity_poly.entity_id
_entity_poly.type
_entity_poly.pdbx_seq_one_letter_code
_entity_poly.pdbx_strand_id
1 'polypeptide(L)'
;MPNIRTDTSELGQTSGRWMSDTPTASTTLPAPTAAPADPISTAILAAVADWPVVHEIFTSMRASNATEFTGDNSATITTFSETEAGNTVLINDSVEV
;
A
#
# COMPACT_ATOMS: atom_id res chain seq x y z
N MET A 1 22.45 0.37 -22.84
CA MET A 1 21.38 -0.06 -21.92
C MET A 1 21.58 0.66 -20.60
N PRO A 2 20.53 1.15 -19.93
CA PRO A 2 20.70 1.70 -18.59
C PRO A 2 21.16 0.59 -17.65
N ASN A 3 22.11 0.89 -16.75
CA ASN A 3 22.45 -0.01 -15.66
C ASN A 3 21.25 -0.06 -14.70
N ILE A 4 20.55 -1.18 -14.67
CA ILE A 4 19.51 -1.46 -13.67
C ILE A 4 20.24 -1.73 -12.35
N ARG A 5 19.95 -0.94 -11.32
CA ARG A 5 20.42 -1.21 -9.95
C ARG A 5 19.38 -2.03 -9.21
N THR A 6 19.82 -3.09 -8.54
CA THR A 6 18.98 -4.04 -7.80
C THR A 6 19.16 -3.82 -6.30
N ASP A 7 18.98 -2.59 -5.83
CA ASP A 7 19.12 -2.22 -4.42
C ASP A 7 17.94 -2.76 -3.58
N THR A 8 17.86 -4.10 -3.46
CA THR A 8 16.74 -4.84 -2.85
C THR A 8 16.48 -4.46 -1.40
N SER A 9 17.53 -4.11 -0.65
CA SER A 9 17.41 -3.61 0.72
C SER A 9 16.69 -2.26 0.79
N GLU A 10 16.99 -1.36 -0.14
CA GLU A 10 16.33 -0.05 -0.21
C GLU A 10 14.87 -0.20 -0.64
N LEU A 11 14.59 -1.08 -1.62
CA LEU A 11 13.23 -1.41 -2.05
C LEU A 11 12.38 -1.97 -0.89
N GLY A 12 12.93 -2.89 -0.08
CA GLY A 12 12.24 -3.44 1.08
C GLY A 12 11.94 -2.37 2.14
N GLN A 13 12.93 -1.52 2.45
CA GLN A 13 12.78 -0.45 3.44
C GLN A 13 11.75 0.60 3.01
N THR A 14 11.81 1.05 1.75
CA THR A 14 10.88 2.06 1.21
C THR A 14 9.46 1.52 1.14
N SER A 15 9.28 0.26 0.73
CA SER A 15 7.97 -0.40 0.72
C SER A 15 7.37 -0.52 2.12
N GLY A 16 8.18 -0.94 3.11
CA GLY A 16 7.73 -1.06 4.50
C GLY A 16 7.33 0.29 5.10
N ARG A 17 8.11 1.35 4.84
CA ARG A 17 7.77 2.72 5.27
C ARG A 17 6.47 3.23 4.64
N TRP A 18 6.31 3.01 3.34
CA TRP A 18 5.11 3.43 2.65
C TRP A 18 3.86 2.71 3.18
N MET A 19 3.98 1.42 3.52
CA MET A 19 2.91 0.67 4.18
C MET A 19 2.60 1.20 5.58
N SER A 20 3.61 1.54 6.39
CA SER A 20 3.39 2.11 7.73
C SER A 20 2.72 3.48 7.70
N ASP A 21 2.98 4.26 6.64
CA ASP A 21 2.42 5.59 6.46
C ASP A 21 1.02 5.56 5.80
N THR A 22 0.56 4.39 5.35
CA THR A 22 -0.74 4.27 4.67
C THR A 22 -1.87 4.54 5.67
N PRO A 23 -2.77 5.50 5.40
CA PRO A 23 -3.90 5.81 6.28
C PRO A 23 -4.99 4.74 6.15
N THR A 24 -4.83 3.68 6.94
CA THR A 24 -5.73 2.50 7.01
C THR A 24 -6.60 2.50 8.25
N ALA A 25 -6.41 3.45 9.17
CA ALA A 25 -7.18 3.52 10.40
C ALA A 25 -8.66 3.73 10.12
N SER A 26 -9.47 2.75 10.53
CA SER A 26 -10.91 2.87 10.66
C SER A 26 -11.22 3.86 11.78
N THR A 27 -12.02 4.88 11.47
CA THR A 27 -12.52 5.82 12.47
C THR A 27 -13.99 6.02 12.19
N THR A 28 -14.83 5.40 13.01
CA THR A 28 -16.27 5.64 12.96
C THR A 28 -16.52 7.09 13.40
N LEU A 29 -16.75 7.97 12.44
CA LEU A 29 -17.13 9.34 12.71
C LEU A 29 -18.55 9.36 13.27
N PRO A 30 -18.83 10.16 14.31
CA PRO A 30 -20.17 10.22 14.90
C PRO A 30 -21.18 10.70 13.86
N ALA A 31 -22.27 9.96 13.70
CA ALA A 31 -23.39 10.36 12.87
C ALA A 31 -24.07 11.59 13.50
N PRO A 32 -24.44 12.61 12.71
CA PRO A 32 -25.11 13.76 13.26
C PRO A 32 -26.54 13.40 13.70
N THR A 33 -26.93 13.82 14.90
CA THR A 33 -28.20 13.44 15.56
C THR A 33 -29.20 14.59 15.72
N ALA A 34 -28.80 15.82 15.40
CA ALA A 34 -29.65 16.99 15.51
C ALA A 34 -30.78 16.96 14.47
N ALA A 35 -31.98 17.38 14.87
CA ALA A 35 -33.09 17.56 13.93
C ALA A 35 -32.78 18.73 12.97
N PRO A 36 -33.01 18.58 11.65
CA PRO A 36 -32.79 19.67 10.71
C PRO A 36 -33.73 20.84 10.98
N ALA A 37 -33.18 22.05 10.99
CA ALA A 37 -33.95 23.29 11.17
C ALA A 37 -34.65 23.76 9.88
N ASP A 38 -34.17 23.31 8.73
CA ASP A 38 -34.60 23.74 7.40
C ASP A 38 -34.20 22.69 6.33
N PRO A 39 -34.71 22.78 5.09
CA PRO A 39 -34.42 21.81 4.02
C PRO A 39 -32.93 21.70 3.63
N ILE A 40 -32.14 22.77 3.73
CA ILE A 40 -30.70 22.76 3.46
C ILE A 40 -30.00 21.97 4.56
N SER A 41 -30.35 22.23 5.82
CA SER A 41 -29.85 21.47 6.97
C SER A 41 -30.16 19.96 6.84
N THR A 42 -31.34 19.59 6.32
CA THR A 42 -31.68 18.18 6.03
C THR A 42 -30.73 17.56 5.00
N ALA A 43 -30.46 18.28 3.90
CA ALA A 43 -29.58 17.79 2.84
C ALA A 43 -28.13 17.61 3.33
N ILE A 44 -27.63 18.54 4.15
CA ILE A 44 -26.30 18.45 4.75
C ILE A 44 -26.21 17.26 5.71
N LEU A 45 -27.20 17.09 6.60
CA LEU A 45 -27.22 15.96 7.55
C LEU A 45 -27.24 14.61 6.83
N ALA A 46 -28.03 14.49 5.75
CA ALA A 46 -28.07 13.28 4.95
C ALA A 46 -26.71 12.98 4.30
N ALA A 47 -26.03 13.99 3.74
CA ALA A 47 -24.70 13.82 3.14
C ALA A 47 -23.63 13.43 4.18
N VAL A 48 -23.68 14.02 5.39
CA VAL A 48 -22.74 13.70 6.47
C VAL A 48 -23.03 12.34 7.09
N ALA A 49 -24.29 11.89 7.12
CA ALA A 49 -24.65 10.58 7.65
C ALA A 49 -24.11 9.40 6.82
N ASP A 50 -23.88 9.60 5.52
CA ASP A 50 -23.30 8.59 4.62
C ASP A 50 -21.76 8.53 4.71
N TRP A 51 -21.14 9.64 5.12
CA TRP A 51 -19.69 9.78 5.17
C TRP A 51 -18.96 8.67 5.94
N PRO A 52 -19.41 8.20 7.13
CA PRO A 52 -18.72 7.13 7.85
C PRO A 52 -18.58 5.85 7.02
N VAL A 53 -19.64 5.42 6.33
CA VAL A 53 -19.61 4.20 5.50
C VAL A 53 -18.64 4.35 4.34
N VAL A 54 -18.70 5.49 3.64
CA VAL A 54 -17.81 5.79 2.52
C VAL A 54 -16.34 5.85 2.98
N HIS A 55 -16.08 6.47 4.13
CA HIS A 55 -14.75 6.53 4.72
C HIS A 55 -14.19 5.14 5.01
N GLU A 56 -14.98 4.25 5.64
CA GLU A 56 -14.58 2.87 5.96
C GLU A 56 -14.25 2.07 4.69
N ILE A 57 -15.06 2.21 3.63
CA ILE A 57 -14.78 1.58 2.34
C ILE A 57 -13.42 2.04 1.80
N PHE A 58 -13.16 3.35 1.80
CA PHE A 58 -11.89 3.87 1.32
C PHE A 58 -10.69 3.49 2.19
N THR A 59 -10.83 3.39 3.51
CA THR A 59 -9.76 2.89 4.39
C THR A 59 -9.43 1.43 4.07
N SER A 60 -10.45 0.59 3.85
CA SER A 60 -10.28 -0.82 3.47
C SER A 60 -9.60 -0.97 2.11
N MET A 61 -10.02 -0.17 1.12
CA MET A 61 -9.38 -0.15 -0.20
C MET A 61 -7.91 0.27 -0.12
N ARG A 62 -7.60 1.31 0.66
CA ARG A 62 -6.20 1.73 0.88
C ARG A 62 -5.36 0.64 1.51
N ALA A 63 -5.89 -0.05 2.53
CA ALA A 63 -5.20 -1.17 3.18
C ALA A 63 -4.93 -2.33 2.22
N SER A 64 -5.91 -2.67 1.38
CA SER A 64 -5.77 -3.72 0.36
C SER A 64 -4.70 -3.36 -0.66
N ASN A 65 -4.81 -2.18 -1.29
CA ASN A 65 -3.85 -1.72 -2.29
C ASN A 65 -2.44 -1.61 -1.71
N ALA A 66 -2.32 -1.23 -0.44
CA ALA A 66 -1.02 -1.09 0.17
C ALA A 66 -0.35 -2.44 0.46
N THR A 67 -1.15 -3.42 0.86
CA THR A 67 -0.70 -4.80 1.02
C THR A 67 -0.24 -5.37 -0.32
N GLU A 68 -1.01 -5.17 -1.39
CA GLU A 68 -0.67 -5.60 -2.76
C GLU A 68 0.67 -5.01 -3.20
N PHE A 69 0.84 -3.69 -3.07
CA PHE A 69 2.10 -3.01 -3.41
C PHE A 69 3.32 -3.59 -2.65
N THR A 70 3.19 -3.84 -1.34
CA THR A 70 4.28 -4.47 -0.59
C THR A 70 4.57 -5.91 -1.02
N GLY A 71 3.53 -6.64 -1.42
CA GLY A 71 3.65 -8.01 -1.95
C GLY A 71 4.42 -8.03 -3.26
N ASP A 72 4.07 -7.15 -4.20
CA ASP A 72 4.74 -7.04 -5.50
C ASP A 72 6.22 -6.66 -5.37
N ASN A 73 6.54 -5.72 -4.47
CA ASN A 73 7.93 -5.36 -4.21
C ASN A 73 8.71 -6.48 -3.52
N SER A 74 8.06 -7.25 -2.64
CA SER A 74 8.67 -8.44 -2.03
C SER A 74 8.96 -9.52 -3.07
N ALA A 75 8.04 -9.75 -4.01
CA ALA A 75 8.25 -10.67 -5.12
C ALA A 75 9.43 -10.23 -6.01
N THR A 76 9.52 -8.93 -6.30
CA THR A 76 10.64 -8.35 -7.05
C THR A 76 11.99 -8.59 -6.36
N ILE A 77 12.05 -8.39 -5.04
CA ILE A 77 13.26 -8.66 -4.23
C ILE A 77 13.68 -10.14 -4.35
N THR A 78 12.73 -11.07 -4.25
CA THR A 78 12.99 -12.50 -4.41
C THR A 78 13.57 -12.80 -5.78
N THR A 79 12.95 -12.31 -6.86
CA THR A 79 13.44 -12.53 -8.23
C THR A 79 14.85 -12.02 -8.43
N PHE A 80 15.18 -10.84 -7.91
CA PHE A 80 16.55 -10.32 -7.99
C PHE A 80 17.55 -11.17 -7.19
N SER A 81 17.17 -11.61 -5.99
CA SER A 81 18.04 -12.44 -5.15
C SER A 81 18.32 -13.81 -5.79
N GLU A 82 17.30 -14.44 -6.39
CA GLU A 82 17.45 -15.70 -7.11
C GLU A 82 18.32 -15.55 -8.36
N THR A 83 18.13 -14.45 -9.10
CA THR A 83 18.93 -14.14 -10.29
C THR A 83 20.40 -13.90 -9.93
N GLU A 84 20.66 -13.16 -8.85
CA GLU A 84 22.02 -12.91 -8.36
C GLU A 84 22.70 -14.21 -7.90
N ALA A 85 21.99 -15.06 -7.16
CA ALA A 85 22.49 -16.37 -6.75
C ALA A 85 22.83 -17.25 -7.97
N GLY A 86 21.95 -17.31 -8.97
CA GLY A 86 22.19 -18.05 -10.22
C GLY A 86 23.40 -17.52 -10.99
N ASN A 87 23.53 -16.20 -11.11
CA ASN A 87 24.70 -15.59 -11.77
C ASN A 87 26.00 -15.87 -11.03
N THR A 88 25.99 -15.85 -9.70
CA THR A 88 27.16 -16.16 -8.88
C THR A 88 27.65 -17.58 -9.13
N VAL A 89 26.74 -18.56 -9.24
CA VAL A 89 27.07 -19.95 -9.59
C VAL A 89 27.72 -20.02 -10.98
N LEU A 90 27.10 -19.42 -12.00
CA LEU A 90 27.64 -19.44 -13.36
C LEU A 90 29.04 -18.82 -13.44
N ILE A 91 29.27 -17.70 -12.75
CA ILE A 91 30.58 -17.05 -12.73
C ILE A 91 31.62 -17.96 -12.08
N ASN A 92 31.31 -18.55 -10.93
CA ASN A 92 32.25 -19.43 -10.23
C ASN A 92 32.58 -20.69 -11.06
N ASP A 93 31.57 -21.32 -11.67
CA ASP A 93 31.76 -22.47 -12.55
C ASP A 93 32.59 -22.12 -13.81
N SER A 94 32.51 -20.87 -14.28
CA SER A 94 33.27 -20.39 -15.45
C SER A 94 34.74 -20.08 -15.14
N VAL A 95 35.12 -19.94 -13.86
CA VAL A 95 36.48 -19.63 -13.40
C VAL A 95 37.27 -20.90 -13.06
N GLU A 96 36.59 -22.03 -12.83
CA GLU A 96 37.21 -23.33 -12.55
C GLU A 96 37.58 -24.15 -13.81
N VAL A 97 37.51 -23.55 -15.01
CA VAL A 97 37.93 -24.12 -16.31
C VAL A 97 39.21 -23.46 -16.82
#